data_AF-A0A015KC27-F1
#
_entry.id   AF-A0A015KC27-F1
#
_cell.length_a   1.000
_cell.length_b   1.000
_cell.length_c   1.000
_cell.angle_alpha   90.00
_cell.angle_beta   90.00
_cell.angle_gamma   90.00
#
_symmetry.space_group_name_H-M   'P 1'
#
loop_
_entity.id
_entity.type
_entity.pdbx_description
1 polymer ?
#
loop_
_entity_poly.entity_id
_entity_poly.type
_entity_poly.pdbx_seq_one_letter_code
_entity_poly.pdbx_strand_id
1 'polypeptide(L)'
;MDTINRLLKKQTTKRRTKDQEDTDSVHNDTNSSSILPPSSFHYVNNAEGATLSIPAGVEIPIRFGKGPKYPPPIPDCAFPGCNVPKKYRSVKTFEYACSMDHLHKLESRG
;
A
#
# COMPACT_ATOMS: atom_id res chain seq x y z
N MET A 1 -23.52 3.21 56.56
CA MET A 1 -23.10 2.24 55.52
C MET A 1 -23.12 2.93 54.14
N ASP A 2 -22.74 4.22 54.06
CA ASP A 2 -23.19 5.09 52.95
C ASP A 2 -22.04 5.66 52.10
N THR A 3 -20.80 5.50 52.57
CA THR A 3 -19.61 6.00 51.88
C THR A 3 -19.32 5.20 50.60
N ILE A 4 -19.52 3.88 50.64
CA ILE A 4 -19.28 2.97 49.51
C ILE A 4 -20.29 3.22 48.37
N ASN A 5 -21.57 3.39 48.71
CA ASN A 5 -22.62 3.72 47.73
C ASN A 5 -22.41 5.10 47.08
N ARG A 6 -21.85 6.07 47.83
CA ARG A 6 -21.52 7.41 47.31
C ARG A 6 -20.30 7.40 46.38
N LEU A 7 -19.37 6.47 46.57
CA LEU A 7 -18.20 6.24 45.71
C LEU A 7 -18.58 5.53 44.40
N LEU A 8 -19.39 4.45 44.46
CA LEU A 8 -19.89 3.77 43.24
C LEU A 8 -20.73 4.69 42.35
N LYS A 9 -21.62 5.51 42.94
CA LYS A 9 -22.51 6.41 42.19
C LYS A 9 -21.75 7.58 41.53
N LYS A 10 -20.55 7.93 42.01
CA LYS A 10 -19.68 8.96 41.43
C LYS A 10 -18.82 8.44 40.27
N GLN A 11 -18.53 7.14 40.20
CA GLN A 11 -17.77 6.56 39.09
C GLN A 11 -18.61 6.37 37.81
N THR A 12 -19.93 6.22 37.94
CA THR A 12 -20.84 5.99 36.79
C THR A 12 -21.39 7.25 36.15
N THR A 13 -21.31 8.40 36.81
CA THR A 13 -21.97 9.66 36.37
C THR A 13 -21.01 10.68 35.76
N LYS A 14 -19.74 10.33 35.54
CA LYS A 14 -18.69 11.26 35.08
C LYS A 14 -18.30 11.16 33.60
N ARG A 15 -19.11 10.55 32.73
CA ARG A 15 -18.89 10.63 31.28
C ARG A 15 -20.20 10.92 30.54
N ARG A 16 -20.20 12.04 29.81
CA ARG A 16 -21.17 12.52 28.81
C ARG A 16 -22.30 13.42 29.30
N THR A 17 -21.93 14.57 29.85
CA THR A 17 -22.59 15.83 29.46
C THR A 17 -21.53 16.74 28.89
N LYS A 18 -21.86 17.36 27.75
CA LYS A 18 -21.06 18.32 26.96
C LYS A 18 -20.45 17.75 25.69
N ASP A 19 -21.29 17.52 24.69
CA ASP A 19 -21.05 17.81 23.27
C ASP A 19 -22.43 18.26 22.74
N GLN A 20 -22.72 19.56 22.81
CA GLN A 20 -22.72 20.43 21.63
C GLN A 20 -23.99 20.19 20.78
N GLU A 21 -25.12 20.67 21.29
CA GLU A 21 -26.24 21.10 20.44
C GLU A 21 -25.78 22.40 19.76
N ASP A 22 -25.21 22.30 18.57
CA ASP A 22 -25.18 23.42 17.63
C ASP A 22 -24.91 22.90 16.21
N THR A 23 -25.90 23.16 15.36
CA THR A 23 -25.80 23.35 13.91
C THR A 23 -25.15 22.23 13.09
N ASP A 24 -25.97 21.40 12.47
CA ASP A 24 -25.86 21.33 11.02
C ASP A 24 -27.24 21.19 10.41
N SER A 25 -27.62 22.24 9.71
CA SER A 25 -28.76 22.30 8.82
C SER A 25 -28.64 21.11 7.89
N VAL A 26 -29.60 20.20 7.93
CA VAL A 26 -29.81 19.24 6.85
C VAL A 26 -30.16 20.09 5.63
N HIS A 27 -29.13 20.47 4.88
CA HIS A 27 -29.28 21.04 3.55
C HIS A 27 -30.02 19.96 2.77
N ASN A 28 -31.28 20.25 2.54
CA ASN A 28 -32.12 19.60 1.56
C ASN A 28 -31.39 19.75 0.22
N ASP A 29 -30.63 18.74 -0.19
CA ASP A 29 -30.03 18.63 -1.52
C ASP A 29 -31.15 18.37 -2.54
N THR A 30 -31.99 19.37 -2.69
CA THR A 30 -32.88 19.52 -3.83
C THR A 30 -31.97 19.83 -5.01
N ASN A 31 -31.54 18.79 -5.70
CA ASN A 31 -31.27 18.83 -7.13
C ASN A 31 -30.38 20.00 -7.59
N SER A 32 -29.24 20.22 -6.92
CA SER A 32 -28.21 21.09 -7.49
C SER A 32 -27.48 20.30 -8.57
N SER A 33 -28.02 20.34 -9.79
CA SER A 33 -27.23 20.14 -11.00
C SER A 33 -26.23 21.29 -11.10
N SER A 34 -25.28 21.33 -10.17
CA SER A 34 -24.11 22.18 -10.25
C SER A 34 -23.32 21.62 -11.43
N ILE A 35 -23.44 22.31 -12.56
CA ILE A 35 -22.65 22.04 -13.75
C ILE A 35 -21.22 22.33 -13.32
N LEU A 36 -20.52 21.28 -12.87
CA LEU A 36 -19.13 21.37 -12.52
C LEU A 36 -18.36 21.82 -13.76
N PRO A 37 -17.37 22.72 -13.61
CA PRO A 37 -16.59 23.18 -14.74
C PRO A 37 -15.96 21.99 -15.47
N PRO A 38 -15.86 22.03 -16.81
CA PRO A 38 -15.42 20.90 -17.65
C PRO A 38 -13.98 20.41 -17.36
N SER A 39 -13.26 21.07 -16.47
CA SER A 39 -11.90 20.76 -16.04
C SER A 39 -11.81 20.10 -14.64
N SER A 40 -12.93 19.75 -14.03
CA SER A 40 -12.93 19.16 -12.68
C SER A 40 -12.92 17.63 -12.72
N PHE A 41 -12.14 17.03 -11.83
CA PHE A 41 -12.25 15.60 -11.53
C PHE A 41 -13.59 15.35 -10.84
N HIS A 42 -14.31 14.30 -11.25
CA HIS A 42 -15.62 13.96 -10.66
C HIS A 42 -15.57 12.58 -10.01
N TYR A 43 -15.80 12.53 -8.70
CA TYR A 43 -15.79 11.31 -7.90
C TYR A 43 -17.18 10.99 -7.39
N VAL A 44 -17.63 9.74 -7.58
CA VAL A 44 -18.91 9.22 -7.09
C VAL A 44 -18.67 7.94 -6.32
N ASN A 45 -19.26 7.83 -5.12
CA ASN A 45 -19.23 6.62 -4.30
C ASN A 45 -20.67 6.28 -3.89
N ASN A 46 -21.16 5.11 -4.30
CA ASN A 46 -22.51 4.63 -4.03
C ASN A 46 -22.48 3.16 -3.59
N ALA A 47 -23.66 2.55 -3.39
CA ALA A 47 -23.75 1.15 -2.97
C ALA A 47 -23.19 0.15 -4.00
N GLU A 48 -23.06 0.54 -5.28
CA GLU A 48 -22.50 -0.30 -6.34
C GLU A 48 -20.97 -0.22 -6.40
N GLY A 49 -20.39 0.90 -5.95
CA GLY A 49 -18.94 1.07 -5.85
C GLY A 49 -18.49 2.53 -5.95
N ALA A 50 -17.21 2.71 -6.28
CA ALA A 50 -16.57 4.01 -6.40
C ALA A 50 -16.04 4.23 -7.83
N THR A 51 -16.34 5.39 -8.40
CA THR A 51 -15.93 5.78 -9.77
C THR A 51 -15.27 7.16 -9.76
N LEU A 52 -14.14 7.29 -10.47
CA LEU A 52 -13.44 8.56 -10.70
C LEU A 52 -13.44 8.89 -12.21
N SER A 53 -14.10 9.98 -12.59
CA SER A 53 -14.09 10.50 -13.95
C SER A 53 -13.01 11.58 -14.10
N ILE A 54 -12.18 11.44 -15.13
CA ILE A 54 -11.03 12.31 -15.40
C ILE A 54 -11.34 13.12 -16.66
N PRO A 55 -11.28 14.46 -16.62
CA PRO A 55 -11.55 15.31 -17.78
C PRO A 55 -10.47 15.15 -18.87
N ALA A 56 -10.87 15.33 -20.13
CA ALA A 56 -9.96 15.22 -21.26
C ALA A 56 -8.87 16.30 -21.22
N GLY A 57 -7.63 15.92 -21.51
CA GLY A 57 -6.48 16.84 -21.52
C GLY A 57 -5.73 16.97 -20.20
N VAL A 58 -6.15 16.27 -19.14
CA VAL A 58 -5.38 16.19 -17.89
C VAL A 58 -4.43 15.00 -17.94
N GLU A 59 -3.14 15.25 -17.69
CA GLU A 59 -2.16 14.19 -17.54
C GLU A 59 -2.41 13.41 -16.24
N ILE A 60 -2.68 12.12 -16.37
CA ILE A 60 -2.87 11.23 -15.23
C ILE A 60 -1.47 10.82 -14.73
N PRO A 61 -1.08 11.12 -13.47
CA PRO A 61 0.23 10.75 -12.95
C PRO A 61 0.38 9.24 -12.70
N ILE A 62 -0.65 8.44 -13.02
CA ILE A 62 -0.66 7.00 -12.85
C ILE A 62 -0.03 6.35 -14.09
N ARG A 63 1.24 5.97 -13.95
CA ARG A 63 1.90 5.09 -14.91
C ARG A 63 1.47 3.66 -14.62
N PHE A 64 0.61 3.10 -15.48
CA PHE A 64 0.33 1.66 -15.43
C PHE A 64 1.56 0.88 -15.89
N GLY A 65 2.44 0.55 -14.95
CA GLY A 65 3.59 -0.31 -15.18
C GLY A 65 3.16 -1.77 -15.17
N LYS A 66 3.65 -2.56 -16.13
CA LYS A 66 3.67 -4.02 -15.95
C LYS A 66 4.65 -4.32 -14.83
N GLY A 67 4.21 -5.07 -13.82
CA GLY A 67 5.09 -5.53 -12.73
C GLY A 67 6.30 -6.31 -13.26
N PRO A 68 7.31 -6.59 -12.41
CA PRO A 68 8.47 -7.36 -12.82
C PRO A 68 8.01 -8.70 -13.43
N LYS A 69 8.61 -9.08 -14.57
CA LYS A 69 8.31 -10.36 -15.21
C LYS A 69 8.75 -11.48 -14.28
N TYR A 70 7.81 -12.36 -13.94
CA TYR A 70 8.06 -13.58 -13.19
C TYR A 70 8.11 -14.78 -14.15
N PRO A 71 9.04 -15.73 -13.97
CA PRO A 71 10.09 -15.75 -12.94
C PRO A 71 11.23 -14.77 -13.23
N PRO A 72 11.99 -14.34 -12.20
CA PRO A 72 13.19 -13.54 -12.39
C PRO A 72 14.19 -14.27 -13.32
N PRO A 73 14.97 -13.52 -14.12
CA PRO A 73 16.00 -14.14 -14.95
C PRO A 73 17.04 -14.86 -14.07
N ILE A 74 17.47 -16.04 -14.53
CA ILE A 74 18.50 -16.82 -13.85
C ILE A 74 19.86 -16.13 -14.12
N PRO A 75 20.59 -15.70 -13.08
CA PRO A 75 21.91 -15.09 -13.26
C PRO A 75 22.94 -16.12 -13.70
N ASP A 76 24.00 -15.64 -14.35
CA ASP A 76 25.11 -16.45 -14.83
C ASP A 76 26.11 -16.78 -13.73
N CYS A 77 27.01 -17.71 -14.05
CA CYS A 77 28.14 -18.08 -13.20
C CYS A 77 29.12 -16.90 -13.03
N ALA A 78 29.57 -16.66 -11.80
CA ALA A 78 30.56 -15.62 -11.47
C ALA A 78 32.00 -16.00 -11.84
N PHE A 79 32.25 -17.23 -12.30
CA PHE A 79 33.58 -17.67 -12.69
C PHE A 79 34.03 -16.95 -13.97
N PRO A 80 35.26 -16.38 -14.01
CA PRO A 80 35.71 -15.58 -15.14
C PRO A 80 35.67 -16.38 -16.45
N GLY A 81 34.96 -15.85 -17.46
CA GLY A 81 34.80 -16.49 -18.76
C GLY A 81 33.67 -17.52 -18.86
N CYS A 82 32.87 -17.70 -17.80
CA CYS A 82 31.71 -18.60 -17.82
C CYS A 82 30.40 -17.82 -18.00
N ASN A 83 29.63 -18.12 -19.06
CA ASN A 83 28.30 -17.56 -19.30
C ASN A 83 27.19 -18.61 -19.16
N VAL A 84 27.40 -19.60 -18.28
CA VAL A 84 26.44 -20.67 -18.05
C VAL A 84 25.53 -20.26 -16.88
N PRO A 85 24.20 -20.48 -16.96
CA PRO A 85 23.28 -20.14 -15.89
C PRO A 85 23.66 -20.84 -14.58
N LYS A 86 23.44 -20.16 -13.46
CA LYS A 86 23.78 -20.69 -12.14
C LYS A 86 23.02 -21.98 -11.82
N LYS A 87 23.68 -22.86 -11.07
CA LYS A 87 23.08 -24.04 -10.42
C LYS A 87 23.28 -24.01 -8.92
N TYR A 88 24.42 -23.48 -8.47
CA TYR A 88 24.83 -23.41 -7.08
C TYR A 88 25.09 -21.96 -6.66
N ARG A 89 25.04 -21.72 -5.36
CA ARG A 89 25.45 -20.46 -4.72
C ARG A 89 26.35 -20.81 -3.55
N SER A 90 27.51 -20.17 -3.45
CA SER A 90 28.38 -20.35 -2.28
C SER A 90 27.70 -19.78 -1.03
N VAL A 91 27.90 -20.45 0.11
CA VAL A 91 27.48 -19.94 1.42
C VAL A 91 28.51 -18.96 1.98
N LYS A 92 29.77 -19.07 1.55
CA LYS A 92 30.89 -18.24 2.04
C LYS A 92 31.01 -16.94 1.27
N THR A 93 31.11 -17.02 -0.06
CA THR A 93 31.32 -15.84 -0.92
C THR A 93 30.02 -15.27 -1.48
N PHE A 94 28.90 -16.01 -1.33
CA PHE A 94 27.60 -15.69 -1.94
C PHE A 94 27.57 -15.60 -3.46
N GLU A 95 28.66 -16.01 -4.12
CA GLU A 95 28.80 -16.01 -5.57
C GLU A 95 28.05 -17.20 -6.21
N TYR A 96 27.69 -17.02 -7.48
CA TYR A 96 26.94 -18.00 -8.25
C TYR A 96 27.87 -18.89 -9.08
N ALA A 97 27.61 -20.20 -9.09
CA ALA A 97 28.38 -21.17 -9.85
C ALA A 97 27.47 -22.06 -10.70
N CYS A 98 27.93 -22.43 -11.91
CA CYS A 98 27.22 -23.39 -12.77
C CYS A 98 27.55 -24.86 -12.44
N SER A 99 28.70 -25.13 -11.80
CA SER A 99 29.20 -26.46 -11.42
C SER A 99 29.88 -26.44 -10.05
N MET A 100 30.07 -27.62 -9.45
CA MET A 100 30.83 -27.76 -8.19
C MET A 100 32.29 -27.33 -8.33
N ASP A 101 32.92 -27.58 -9.48
CA ASP A 101 34.31 -27.17 -9.72
C ASP A 101 34.48 -25.65 -9.70
N HIS A 102 33.56 -24.91 -10.35
CA HIS A 102 33.56 -23.45 -10.31
C HIS A 102 33.26 -22.94 -8.91
N LEU A 103 32.35 -23.58 -8.18
CA LEU A 103 32.05 -23.23 -6.80
C LEU A 103 33.28 -23.35 -5.90
N HIS A 104 34.00 -24.47 -5.95
CA HIS A 104 35.22 -24.65 -5.15
C HIS A 104 36.32 -23.65 -5.52
N LYS A 105 36.49 -23.34 -6.81
CA LYS A 105 37.46 -22.33 -7.26
C LYS A 105 37.11 -20.93 -6.75
N LEU A 106 35.84 -20.56 -6.79
CA LEU A 106 35.35 -19.29 -6.24
C LEU A 106 35.56 -19.21 -4.72
N GLU A 107 35.25 -20.28 -4.00
CA GLU A 107 35.48 -20.35 -2.54
C GLU A 107 36.96 -20.37 -2.13
N SER A 108 37.85 -20.87 -2.97
CA SER A 108 39.30 -20.86 -2.70
C SER A 108 39.95 -19.49 -2.87
N ARG A 109 39.25 -18.54 -3.50
CA ARG A 109 39.74 -17.20 -3.79
C ARG A 109 39.35 -16.18 -2.71
N GLY A 110 38.29 -16.46 -1.94
CA GLY A 110 37.77 -15.59 -0.87
C GLY A 110 38.24 -16.05 0.49
#